data_AF-A0A9D2SC57-F1
#
_entry.id   AF-A0A9D2SC57-F1
#
_cell.length_a   1.000
_cell.length_b   1.000
_cell.length_c   1.000
_cell.angle_alpha   90.00
_cell.angle_beta   90.00
_cell.angle_gamma   90.00
#
_symmetry.space_group_name_H-M   'P 1'
#
loop_
_entity.id
_entity.type
_entity.pdbx_description
1 polymer ?
#
loop_
_entity_poly.entity_id
_entity_poly.type
_entity_poly.pdbx_seq_one_letter_code
_entity_poly.pdbx_strand_id
1 'polypeptide(L)'
;MKEKMKTTAPLSSVGADGAQPQLKNHTEIIANETAQINLQAAQNPEKSGSGRLQTVSMTELYDTVYPPRTPIVDGFLYGGTYLFVG
;
A
#
# COMPACT_ATOMS: atom_id res chain seq x y z
N MET A 1 -47.19 -24.82 -29.50
CA MET A 1 -45.85 -25.03 -30.09
C MET A 1 -45.45 -23.81 -30.93
N LYS A 2 -44.51 -23.00 -30.41
CA LYS A 2 -43.52 -22.19 -31.13
C LYS A 2 -42.73 -21.44 -30.07
N GLU A 3 -41.72 -22.12 -29.53
CA GLU A 3 -40.71 -21.51 -28.67
C GLU A 3 -39.78 -20.66 -29.54
N LYS A 4 -39.52 -19.42 -29.13
CA LYS A 4 -38.62 -18.52 -29.85
C LYS A 4 -37.75 -17.73 -28.88
N MET A 5 -36.67 -18.40 -28.48
CA MET A 5 -35.28 -17.96 -28.31
C MET A 5 -34.99 -16.73 -27.41
N LYS A 6 -34.41 -17.04 -26.24
CA LYS A 6 -33.68 -16.11 -25.37
C LYS A 6 -32.48 -15.54 -26.13
N THR A 7 -32.49 -14.24 -26.39
CA THR A 7 -31.32 -13.50 -26.90
C THR A 7 -30.28 -13.40 -25.79
N THR A 8 -29.24 -14.23 -25.84
CA THR A 8 -28.02 -14.03 -25.06
C THR A 8 -27.21 -12.93 -25.74
N ALA A 9 -26.96 -11.83 -25.02
CA ALA A 9 -26.08 -10.76 -25.48
C ALA A 9 -24.71 -11.34 -25.85
N PRO A 10 -24.04 -10.86 -26.92
CA PRO A 10 -22.71 -11.33 -27.26
C PRO A 10 -21.79 -11.11 -26.07
N LEU A 11 -21.14 -12.17 -25.60
CA LEU A 11 -20.12 -12.10 -24.57
C LEU A 11 -19.05 -11.15 -25.08
N SER A 12 -19.01 -9.93 -24.55
CA SER A 12 -17.86 -9.06 -24.75
C SER A 12 -16.67 -9.78 -24.09
N SER A 13 -15.79 -10.33 -24.91
CA SER A 13 -14.50 -10.85 -24.46
C SER A 13 -13.72 -9.68 -23.86
N VAL A 14 -13.79 -9.52 -22.55
CA VAL A 14 -13.03 -8.51 -21.80
C VAL A 14 -11.58 -8.99 -21.78
N GLY A 15 -10.79 -8.51 -22.76
CA GLY A 15 -9.39 -8.09 -22.61
C GLY A 15 -8.38 -9.01 -21.93
N ALA A 16 -8.60 -10.32 -21.83
CA ALA A 16 -7.70 -11.23 -21.11
C ALA A 16 -6.96 -12.25 -22.00
N ASP A 17 -6.98 -12.07 -23.32
CA ASP A 17 -6.29 -12.97 -24.28
C ASP A 17 -4.88 -12.50 -24.67
N GLY A 18 -4.39 -11.43 -24.02
CA GLY A 18 -3.01 -10.96 -24.21
C GLY A 18 -2.05 -11.73 -23.31
N ALA A 19 -1.40 -12.77 -23.82
CA ALA A 19 -0.24 -13.35 -23.13
C ALA A 19 0.92 -12.34 -23.09
N GLN A 20 1.49 -12.11 -21.90
CA GLN A 20 2.66 -11.23 -21.76
C GLN A 20 3.86 -11.85 -22.50
N PRO A 21 4.58 -11.11 -23.37
CA PRO A 21 5.78 -11.62 -24.01
C PRO A 21 6.86 -11.94 -22.96
N GLN A 22 7.50 -13.11 -23.07
CA GLN A 22 8.58 -13.55 -22.18
C GLN A 22 9.93 -12.88 -22.47
N LEU A 23 9.92 -11.61 -22.89
CA LEU A 23 11.16 -10.86 -23.07
C LEU A 23 11.59 -10.27 -21.72
N LYS A 24 12.48 -10.97 -21.03
CA LYS A 24 13.17 -10.40 -19.86
C LYS A 24 14.28 -9.48 -20.38
N ASN A 25 14.07 -8.17 -20.41
CA ASN A 25 15.18 -7.23 -20.62
C ASN A 25 15.88 -7.03 -19.28
N HIS A 26 17.02 -7.71 -19.05
CA HIS A 26 17.79 -7.61 -17.80
C HIS A 26 18.88 -6.53 -17.84
N THR A 27 18.82 -5.63 -18.82
CA THR A 27 19.87 -4.64 -19.06
C THR A 27 19.75 -3.37 -18.19
N GLU A 28 18.61 -3.17 -17.52
CA GLU A 28 18.39 -2.04 -16.59
C GLU A 28 18.49 -2.46 -15.11
N ILE A 29 19.23 -3.53 -14.79
CA ILE A 29 19.53 -3.84 -13.39
C ILE A 29 20.49 -2.77 -12.90
N ILE A 30 19.96 -1.74 -12.23
CA ILE A 30 20.74 -0.74 -11.52
C ILE A 30 21.46 -1.47 -10.39
N ALA A 31 22.67 -1.97 -10.66
CA ALA A 31 23.63 -2.42 -9.65
C ALA A 31 24.20 -1.19 -8.95
N ASN A 32 23.34 -0.44 -8.27
CA ASN A 32 23.74 0.62 -7.37
C ASN A 32 24.45 -0.03 -6.19
N GLU A 33 25.68 0.40 -5.92
CA GLU A 33 26.41 0.00 -4.71
C GLU A 33 25.62 0.41 -3.47
N THR A 34 25.28 -0.56 -2.62
CA THR A 34 24.44 -0.43 -1.41
C THR A 34 24.76 0.81 -0.55
N ALA A 35 26.01 1.30 -0.61
CA ALA A 35 26.47 2.53 0.00
C ALA A 35 25.64 3.78 -0.39
N GLN A 36 25.23 3.97 -1.65
CA GLN A 36 24.50 5.19 -2.06
C GLN A 36 23.05 5.20 -1.57
N ILE A 37 22.43 4.02 -1.42
CA ILE A 37 21.04 3.87 -0.95
C ILE A 37 20.94 4.30 0.52
N ASN A 38 21.95 3.97 1.32
CA ASN A 38 22.00 4.29 2.75
C ASN A 38 22.21 5.79 3.03
N LEU A 39 22.73 6.57 2.06
CA LEU A 39 22.96 8.01 2.25
C LEU A 39 21.65 8.78 2.36
N GLN A 40 20.60 8.42 1.60
CA GLN A 40 19.30 9.10 1.67
C GLN A 40 18.62 8.96 3.03
N ALA A 41 18.79 7.81 3.69
CA ALA A 41 18.28 7.58 5.05
C ALA A 41 19.10 8.35 6.10
N ALA A 42 20.41 8.52 5.87
CA ALA A 42 21.29 9.27 6.77
C ALA A 42 21.16 10.80 6.64
N GLN A 43 20.68 11.32 5.49
CA GLN A 43 20.55 12.76 5.22
C GLN A 43 19.29 13.41 5.82
N ASN A 44 18.42 12.65 6.51
CA ASN A 44 17.31 13.19 7.31
C ASN A 44 17.52 12.98 8.82
N PRO A 45 18.55 13.60 9.44
CA PRO A 45 18.80 13.45 10.88
C PRO A 45 17.77 14.18 11.76
N GLU A 46 16.97 15.10 11.18
CA GLU A 46 16.12 16.03 11.94
C GLU A 46 14.84 15.40 12.53
N LYS A 47 14.49 14.14 12.20
CA LYS A 47 13.25 13.50 12.70
C LYS A 47 13.42 12.15 13.41
N SER A 48 14.60 11.58 13.44
CA SER A 48 14.85 10.34 14.17
C SER A 48 16.11 10.49 15.02
N GLY A 49 15.92 10.88 16.28
CA GLY A 49 16.94 10.68 17.30
C GLY A 49 17.28 9.19 17.34
N SER A 50 18.40 8.81 16.71
CA SER A 50 18.75 7.43 16.36
C SER A 50 17.75 6.81 15.36
N GLY A 51 18.22 6.14 14.30
CA GLY A 51 17.37 5.41 13.34
C GLY A 51 16.61 4.21 13.91
N ARG A 52 16.32 4.20 15.22
CA ARG A 52 15.48 3.22 15.91
C ARG A 52 14.04 3.70 15.88
N LEU A 53 13.19 2.94 15.20
CA LEU A 53 11.75 3.05 15.39
C LEU A 53 11.41 2.76 16.86
N GLN A 54 10.36 3.41 17.35
CA GLN A 54 9.85 3.12 18.67
C GLN A 54 9.29 1.69 18.70
N THR A 55 9.91 0.82 19.49
CA THR A 55 9.43 -0.54 19.74
C THR A 55 8.78 -0.57 21.11
N VAL A 56 7.62 -1.21 21.19
CA VAL A 56 6.94 -1.53 22.45
C VAL A 56 6.78 -3.04 22.55
N SER A 57 7.01 -3.62 23.71
CA SER A 57 6.74 -5.02 23.98
C SER A 57 5.24 -5.28 24.14
N MET A 58 4.80 -6.54 24.07
CA MET A 58 3.40 -6.91 24.28
C MET A 58 2.89 -6.48 25.66
N THR A 59 3.68 -6.68 26.71
CA THR A 59 3.31 -6.32 28.07
C THR A 59 3.19 -4.80 28.21
N GLU A 60 4.16 -4.04 27.67
CA GLU A 60 4.08 -2.58 27.67
C GLU A 60 2.86 -2.08 26.89
N LEU A 61 2.50 -2.71 25.77
CA LEU A 61 1.30 -2.34 25.01
C LEU A 61 0.04 -2.47 25.89
N TYR A 62 -0.06 -3.52 26.69
CA TYR A 62 -1.22 -3.73 27.57
C TYR A 62 -1.22 -2.86 28.82
N ASP A 63 -0.05 -2.59 29.39
CA ASP A 63 0.09 -1.85 30.65
C ASP A 63 0.15 -0.33 30.43
N THR A 64 0.40 0.14 29.21
CA THR A 64 0.51 1.58 28.90
C THR A 64 -0.85 2.21 28.61
N VAL A 65 -1.12 3.33 29.28
CA VAL A 65 -2.30 4.17 29.00
C VAL A 65 -1.96 5.15 27.90
N TYR A 66 -2.50 4.92 26.69
CA TYR A 66 -2.34 5.84 25.56
C TYR A 66 -3.38 6.96 25.61
N PRO A 67 -2.97 8.24 25.56
CA PRO A 67 -3.92 9.34 25.49
C PRO A 67 -4.70 9.29 24.16
N PRO A 68 -5.94 9.82 24.14
CA PRO A 68 -6.71 9.96 22.91
C PRO A 68 -5.92 10.72 21.84
N ARG A 69 -5.97 10.23 20.60
CA ARG A 69 -5.37 10.93 19.47
C ARG A 69 -6.15 12.20 19.16
N THR A 70 -5.45 13.27 18.82
CA THR A 70 -6.10 14.50 18.35
C THR A 70 -6.84 14.22 17.05
N PRO A 71 -8.13 14.57 16.94
CA PRO A 71 -8.86 14.44 15.70
C PRO A 71 -8.31 15.39 14.63
N ILE A 72 -8.35 14.96 13.37
CA ILE A 72 -8.10 15.80 12.18
C ILE A 72 -9.29 16.76 11.98
N VAL A 73 -10.51 16.25 12.17
CA VAL A 73 -11.75 17.03 12.20
C VAL A 73 -12.45 16.72 13.50
N ASP A 74 -12.78 17.75 14.27
CA ASP A 74 -13.30 17.63 15.63
C ASP A 74 -14.49 16.66 15.73
N GLY A 75 -14.35 15.66 16.59
CA GLY A 75 -15.33 14.59 16.80
C GLY A 75 -15.66 13.71 15.58
N PHE A 76 -15.03 13.92 14.42
CA PHE A 76 -15.43 13.30 13.17
C PHE A 76 -14.35 12.43 12.53
N LEU A 77 -13.12 12.94 12.36
CA LEU A 77 -12.08 12.26 11.60
C LEU A 77 -10.81 12.09 12.43
N TYR A 78 -10.31 10.87 12.54
CA TYR A 78 -9.07 10.54 13.23
C TYR A 78 -8.02 10.01 12.24
N GLY A 79 -6.74 10.21 12.57
CA GLY A 79 -5.66 9.64 11.76
C GLY A 79 -5.73 8.12 11.73
N GLY A 80 -5.75 7.53 10.53
CA GLY A 80 -5.90 6.09 10.31
C GLY A 80 -7.33 5.63 10.05
N THR A 81 -8.32 6.53 10.00
CA THR A 81 -9.68 6.21 9.56
C THR A 81 -9.69 5.90 8.05
N TYR A 82 -10.23 4.75 7.66
CA TYR A 82 -10.45 4.36 6.26
C TYR A 82 -11.82 4.87 5.79
N LEU A 83 -11.84 5.65 4.71
CA LEU A 83 -13.04 6.22 4.12
C LEU A 83 -13.38 5.49 2.82
N PHE A 84 -14.64 5.11 2.64
CA PHE A 84 -15.15 4.67 1.35
C PHE A 84 -15.84 5.84 0.69
N VAL A 85 -15.30 6.29 -0.43
CA VAL A 85 -15.89 7.33 -1.28
C VAL A 85 -16.31 6.70 -2.60
N GLY A 86 -17.55 6.96 -3.01
CA GLY A 86 -18.15 6.44 -4.24
C GLY A 86 -17.93 7.34 -5.44
#